data_AF-A0A6B3H1N6-F1
#
_entry.id   AF-A0A6B3H1N6-F1
#
_cell.length_a   1.000
_cell.length_b   1.000
_cell.length_c   1.000
_cell.angle_alpha   90.00
_cell.angle_beta   90.00
_cell.angle_gamma   90.00
#
_symmetry.space_group_name_H-M   'P 1'
#
loop_
_entity.id
_entity.type
_entity.pdbx_description
1 polymer ?
#
loop_
_entity_poly.entity_id
_entity_poly.type
_entity_poly.pdbx_seq_one_letter_code
_entity_poly.pdbx_strand_id
1 'polypeptide(L)'
;MAQGTETPAGPPGDTGPAKSGTDAYLHRRTLRRGSAGWLLLTGLGVAYVVSGDFSGWNIGLSKGGFGGLAVAMVLMGVMYACLVFALAELSAILPTAGGGYGFARRAL
;
A
#
# COMPACT_ATOMS: atom_id res chain seq x y z
N MET A 1 -0.74 41.72 -37.83
CA MET A 1 0.04 40.54 -37.41
C MET A 1 -0.69 39.90 -36.25
N ALA A 2 -0.93 38.60 -36.34
CA ALA A 2 -2.05 37.87 -35.75
C ALA A 2 -2.07 37.81 -34.22
N GLN A 3 -3.26 37.93 -33.65
CA GLN A 3 -3.59 37.42 -32.32
C GLN A 3 -4.69 36.36 -32.48
N GLY A 4 -4.26 35.10 -32.62
CA GLY A 4 -5.13 33.93 -32.57
C GLY A 4 -5.02 33.29 -31.19
N THR A 5 -5.83 33.72 -30.23
CA THR A 5 -6.05 33.01 -28.97
C THR A 5 -7.36 32.26 -29.07
N GLU A 6 -7.33 31.04 -29.60
CA GLU A 6 -8.46 30.12 -29.54
C GLU A 6 -8.49 29.48 -28.15
N THR A 7 -9.28 30.07 -27.27
CA THR A 7 -9.78 29.40 -26.06
C THR A 7 -10.77 28.33 -26.54
N PRO A 8 -10.58 27.03 -26.24
CA PRO A 8 -11.60 26.04 -26.56
C PRO A 8 -12.86 26.39 -25.76
N ALA A 9 -13.90 26.79 -26.47
CA ALA A 9 -15.21 27.05 -25.90
C ALA A 9 -15.65 25.82 -25.09
N GLY A 10 -15.78 25.99 -23.77
CA GLY A 10 -16.44 25.01 -22.91
C GLY A 10 -17.89 24.83 -23.40
N PRO A 11 -18.40 23.58 -23.43
CA PRO A 11 -19.72 23.32 -23.96
C PRO A 11 -20.78 24.09 -23.16
N PRO A 12 -21.78 24.68 -23.82
CA PRO A 12 -22.82 25.45 -23.15
C PRO A 12 -23.83 24.52 -22.49
N GLY A 13 -24.04 24.73 -21.19
CA GLY A 13 -25.20 24.22 -20.45
C GLY A 13 -25.07 22.83 -19.83
N ASP A 14 -24.60 22.79 -18.59
CA ASP A 14 -25.02 21.78 -17.60
C ASP A 14 -25.51 22.55 -16.37
N THR A 15 -26.81 22.83 -16.37
CA THR A 15 -27.57 23.05 -15.15
C THR A 15 -28.43 21.80 -14.89
N GLY A 16 -27.78 20.71 -14.44
CA GLY A 16 -28.40 19.64 -13.68
C GLY A 16 -27.81 18.24 -13.93
N PRO A 17 -27.87 17.35 -12.91
CA PRO A 17 -27.20 17.43 -11.62
C PRO A 17 -25.72 16.99 -11.76
N ALA A 18 -24.85 17.31 -10.79
CA ALA A 18 -23.42 16.96 -10.72
C ALA A 18 -23.04 15.45 -10.85
N LYS A 19 -23.97 14.57 -11.20
CA LYS A 19 -23.82 13.14 -11.42
C LYS A 19 -23.02 12.83 -12.69
N SER A 20 -23.27 13.50 -13.81
CA SER A 20 -22.64 13.21 -15.11
C SER A 20 -21.09 13.33 -15.08
N GLY A 21 -20.57 14.42 -14.54
CA GLY A 21 -19.12 14.67 -14.39
C GLY A 21 -18.46 13.78 -13.34
N THR A 22 -19.17 13.49 -12.23
CA THR A 22 -18.70 12.59 -11.17
C THR A 22 -18.60 11.15 -11.66
N ASP A 23 -19.56 10.70 -12.48
CA ASP A 23 -19.62 9.37 -13.06
C ASP A 23 -18.53 9.16 -14.12
N ALA A 24 -18.28 10.16 -14.97
CA ALA A 24 -17.17 10.15 -15.91
C ALA A 24 -15.80 10.11 -15.19
N TYR A 25 -15.68 10.83 -14.07
CA TYR A 25 -14.49 10.79 -13.21
C TYR A 25 -14.34 9.42 -12.52
N LEU A 26 -15.42 8.84 -11.96
CA LEU A 26 -15.49 7.48 -11.41
C LEU A 26 -15.09 6.41 -12.42
N HIS A 27 -15.58 6.53 -13.66
CA HIS A 27 -15.27 5.61 -14.74
C HIS A 27 -13.77 5.61 -15.11
N ARG A 28 -13.14 6.79 -15.12
CA ARG A 28 -11.72 6.96 -15.41
C ARG A 28 -10.79 6.38 -14.33
N ARG A 29 -11.26 6.34 -13.07
CA ARG A 29 -10.55 5.72 -11.93
C ARG A 29 -10.95 4.27 -11.67
N THR A 30 -11.69 3.64 -12.58
CA THR A 30 -11.89 2.19 -12.52
C THR A 30 -10.53 1.52 -12.70
N LEU A 31 -10.07 0.85 -11.66
CA LEU A 31 -8.84 0.09 -11.73
C LEU A 31 -9.03 -1.04 -12.74
N ARG A 32 -8.07 -1.21 -13.66
CA ARG A 32 -8.03 -2.38 -14.55
C ARG A 32 -8.09 -3.64 -13.69
N ARG A 33 -9.26 -4.29 -13.64
CA ARG A 33 -9.46 -5.56 -12.97
C ARG A 33 -8.44 -6.56 -13.52
N GLY A 34 -7.61 -7.11 -12.64
CA GLY A 34 -6.66 -8.18 -12.97
C GLY A 34 -5.17 -7.81 -12.98
N SER A 35 -4.77 -6.55 -12.80
CA SER A 35 -3.33 -6.19 -12.68
C SER A 35 -2.66 -6.69 -11.40
N ALA A 36 -3.45 -7.00 -10.38
CA ALA A 36 -3.01 -7.60 -9.12
C ALA A 36 -3.66 -8.98 -8.95
N GLY A 37 -3.37 -9.89 -9.90
CA GLY A 37 -3.74 -11.29 -9.75
C GLY A 37 -3.12 -11.86 -8.47
N TRP A 38 -3.75 -12.88 -7.89
CA TRP A 38 -3.30 -13.52 -6.65
C TRP A 38 -1.81 -13.89 -6.69
N LEU A 39 -1.32 -14.39 -7.83
CA LEU A 39 0.09 -14.74 -8.04
C LEU A 39 1.05 -13.54 -7.97
N LEU A 40 0.64 -12.37 -8.50
CA LEU A 40 1.46 -11.16 -8.45
C LEU A 40 1.49 -10.57 -7.04
N LEU A 41 0.38 -10.64 -6.32
CA LEU A 41 0.29 -10.20 -4.93
C LEU A 41 1.12 -11.08 -3.99
N THR A 42 1.04 -12.40 -4.15
CA THR A 42 1.87 -13.33 -3.37
C THR A 42 3.34 -13.20 -3.75
N GLY A 43 3.65 -13.10 -5.05
CA GLY A 43 5.01 -12.87 -5.54
C GLY A 43 5.63 -11.57 -5.04
N LEU A 44 4.85 -10.48 -4.99
CA LEU A 44 5.29 -9.21 -4.41
C LEU A 44 5.65 -9.34 -2.93
N GLY A 45 4.84 -10.07 -2.16
CA GLY A 45 5.10 -10.32 -0.74
C GLY A 45 6.38 -11.13 -0.53
N VAL A 46 6.57 -12.22 -1.27
CA VAL A 46 7.76 -13.09 -1.15
C VAL A 46 9.01 -12.34 -1.59
N ALA A 47 8.97 -11.62 -2.72
CA ALA A 47 10.11 -10.86 -3.21
C ALA A 47 10.58 -9.78 -2.22
N TYR A 48 9.64 -9.11 -1.54
CA TYR A 48 9.95 -8.13 -0.50
C TYR A 48 10.71 -8.75 0.68
N VAL A 49 10.27 -9.91 1.18
CA VAL A 49 10.91 -10.61 2.30
C VAL A 49 12.30 -11.10 1.90
N VAL A 50 12.41 -11.81 0.78
CA VAL A 50 13.69 -12.39 0.31
C VAL A 50 14.74 -11.30 0.06
N SER A 51 14.33 -10.15 -0.47
CA SER A 51 15.25 -9.01 -0.66
C SER A 51 15.77 -8.44 0.66
N GLY A 52 14.96 -8.47 1.72
CA GLY A 52 15.35 -8.01 3.05
C GLY A 52 16.30 -8.98 3.75
N ASP A 53 15.99 -10.27 3.68
CA ASP A 53 16.83 -11.33 4.24
C ASP A 53 18.25 -11.25 3.66
N PHE A 54 18.41 -11.21 2.34
CA PHE A 54 19.73 -11.17 1.69
C PHE A 54 20.62 -10.02 2.19
N SER A 55 20.03 -8.85 2.45
CA SER A 55 20.75 -7.72 3.05
C SER A 55 21.06 -7.93 4.53
N GLY A 56 20.13 -8.50 5.29
CA GLY A 56 20.27 -8.78 6.71
C GLY A 56 21.36 -9.81 7.04
N TRP A 57 21.51 -10.87 6.23
CA TRP A 57 22.52 -11.91 6.47
C TRP A 57 23.95 -11.40 6.30
N ASN A 58 24.21 -10.56 5.30
CA ASN A 58 25.56 -10.04 5.04
C ASN A 58 26.05 -9.12 6.17
N ILE A 59 25.19 -8.20 6.61
CA ILE A 59 25.50 -7.27 7.70
C ILE A 59 25.49 -8.00 9.06
N GLY A 60 24.52 -8.91 9.26
CA GLY A 60 24.35 -9.66 10.48
C GLY A 60 25.51 -10.59 10.79
N LEU A 61 26.03 -11.31 9.79
CA LEU A 61 27.23 -12.14 9.96
C LEU A 61 28.49 -11.30 10.18
N SER A 62 28.63 -10.16 9.48
CA SER A 62 29.77 -9.26 9.63
C SER A 62 29.86 -8.62 11.02
N LYS A 63 28.72 -8.30 11.66
CA LYS A 63 28.68 -7.59 12.95
C LYS A 63 28.45 -8.50 14.15
N GLY A 64 27.57 -9.50 14.03
CA GLY A 64 27.12 -10.34 15.15
C GLY A 64 27.61 -11.79 15.11
N GLY A 65 28.28 -12.21 14.02
CA GLY A 65 28.61 -13.62 13.78
C GLY A 65 27.36 -14.51 13.71
N PHE A 66 27.55 -15.82 13.59
CA PHE A 66 26.42 -16.76 13.48
C PHE A 66 25.56 -16.81 14.75
N GLY A 67 26.19 -16.82 15.94
CA GLY A 67 25.48 -16.88 17.22
C GLY A 67 24.65 -15.62 17.50
N GLY A 68 25.19 -14.43 17.22
CA GLY A 68 24.46 -13.18 17.37
C GLY A 68 23.30 -13.06 16.39
N LEU A 69 23.48 -13.53 15.16
CA LEU A 69 22.41 -13.57 14.16
C LEU A 69 21.28 -14.53 14.57
N ALA A 70 21.59 -15.70 15.12
CA ALA A 70 20.59 -16.66 15.59
C ALA A 70 19.75 -16.09 16.74
N VAL A 71 20.39 -15.45 17.74
CA VAL A 71 19.68 -14.82 18.85
C VAL A 71 18.84 -13.63 18.36
N ALA A 72 19.40 -12.79 17.48
CA ALA A 72 18.67 -11.67 16.89
C ALA A 72 17.43 -12.13 16.12
N MET A 73 17.53 -13.21 15.33
CA MET A 73 16.40 -13.81 14.61
C MET A 73 15.29 -14.27 15.56
N VAL A 74 15.63 -14.97 16.64
CA VAL A 74 14.64 -15.43 17.63
C VAL A 74 13.98 -14.25 18.34
N LEU A 75 14.78 -13.27 18.82
CA LEU A 75 14.27 -12.11 19.53
C LEU A 75 13.34 -11.27 18.65
N MET A 76 13.77 -10.95 17.43
CA MET A 76 12.97 -10.19 16.46
C MET A 76 11.73 -10.96 16.03
N GLY A 77 11.83 -12.29 15.87
CA GLY A 77 10.70 -13.16 15.56
C GLY A 77 9.62 -13.12 16.64
N VAL A 78 9.99 -13.22 17.92
CA VAL A 78 9.05 -13.14 19.05
C VAL A 78 8.40 -11.75 19.12
N MET A 79 9.21 -10.69 19.07
CA MET A 79 8.70 -9.32 19.07
C MET A 79 7.71 -9.09 17.92
N TYR A 80 8.07 -9.53 16.71
CA TYR A 80 7.22 -9.39 15.53
C TYR A 80 5.92 -10.20 15.65
N ALA A 81 5.97 -11.41 16.19
CA ALA A 81 4.76 -12.21 16.44
C ALA A 81 3.80 -11.51 17.41
N CYS A 82 4.30 -10.95 18.53
CA CYS A 82 3.50 -10.15 19.44
C CYS A 82 2.83 -8.96 18.74
N LEU A 83 3.57 -8.26 17.88
CA LEU A 83 3.05 -7.15 17.09
C LEU A 83 1.95 -7.60 16.11
N VAL A 84 2.14 -8.74 15.44
CA VAL A 84 1.13 -9.31 14.53
C VAL A 84 -0.14 -9.69 15.28
N PHE A 85 -0.04 -10.27 16.47
CA PHE A 85 -1.21 -10.56 17.30
C PHE A 85 -1.94 -9.29 17.73
N ALA A 86 -1.22 -8.24 18.15
CA ALA A 86 -1.84 -6.96 18.47
C ALA A 86 -2.58 -6.33 17.27
N LEU A 87 -1.99 -6.41 16.06
CA LEU A 87 -2.64 -5.96 14.82
C LEU A 87 -3.83 -6.83 14.43
N ALA A 88 -3.79 -8.13 14.69
CA ALA A 88 -4.89 -9.04 14.40
C ALA A 88 -6.13 -8.69 15.23
N GLU A 89 -5.97 -8.46 16.54
CA GLU A 89 -7.04 -8.01 17.43
C GLU A 89 -7.65 -6.68 16.96
N LEU A 90 -6.79 -5.73 16.56
CA LEU A 90 -7.24 -4.43 16.04
C LEU A 90 -7.98 -4.55 14.70
N SER A 91 -7.54 -5.46 13.84
CA SER A 91 -8.16 -5.73 12.54
C SER A 91 -9.54 -6.38 12.66
N ALA A 92 -9.77 -7.19 13.70
CA ALA A 92 -11.07 -7.77 14.00
C ALA A 92 -12.11 -6.71 14.43
N ILE A 93 -11.66 -5.67 15.14
CA ILE A 93 -12.54 -4.60 15.66
C ILE A 93 -12.86 -3.57 14.57
N LEU A 94 -11.93 -3.34 13.63
CA LEU A 94 -12.03 -2.31 12.60
C LEU A 94 -11.84 -2.92 11.19
N PRO A 95 -12.92 -3.40 10.54
CA PRO A 95 -12.86 -3.94 9.19
C PRO A 95 -12.72 -2.81 8.16
N THR A 96 -11.50 -2.32 7.98
CA THR A 96 -11.26 -1.08 7.23
C THR A 96 -10.18 -1.29 6.19
N ALA A 97 -10.50 -0.99 4.93
CA ALA A 97 -9.55 -1.09 3.84
C ALA A 97 -8.52 0.04 3.96
N GLY A 98 -7.27 -0.30 4.29
CA GLY A 98 -6.20 0.70 4.45
C GLY A 98 -4.97 0.29 5.26
N GLY A 99 -4.97 -0.89 5.90
CA GLY A 99 -3.83 -1.39 6.68
C GLY A 99 -3.51 -0.50 7.89
N GLY A 100 -2.26 -0.51 8.36
CA GLY A 100 -1.80 0.21 9.55
C GLY A 100 -2.13 1.71 9.57
N TYR A 101 -2.17 2.35 8.40
CA TYR A 101 -2.52 3.76 8.27
C TYR A 101 -4.00 4.05 8.60
N GLY A 102 -4.90 3.11 8.33
CA GLY A 102 -6.32 3.20 8.69
C GLY A 102 -6.57 3.10 10.19
N PHE A 103 -5.68 2.41 10.91
CA PHE A 103 -5.69 2.37 12.37
C PHE A 103 -5.10 3.66 12.97
N ALA A 104 -3.95 4.11 12.47
CA ALA A 104 -3.31 5.33 12.93
C ALA A 104 -4.22 6.55 12.81
N ARG A 105 -4.98 6.65 11.71
CA ARG A 105 -5.91 7.77 11.48
C ARG A 105 -7.19 7.73 12.33
N ARG A 106 -7.52 6.60 12.94
CA ARG A 106 -8.64 6.48 13.89
C ARG A 106 -8.22 6.66 15.34
N ALA A 107 -6.92 6.52 15.62
CA ALA A 107 -6.35 6.74 16.94
C ALA A 107 -6.03 8.22 17.24
N LEU A 108 -5.84 9.01 16.18
CA LEU A 108 -5.75 10.48 16.23
C LEU A 108 -7.13 11.12 16.26
#